data_AF-A0A847RG93-F1
#
_entry.id   AF-A0A847RG93-F1
#
_cell.length_a   1.000
_cell.length_b   1.000
_cell.length_c   1.000
_cell.angle_alpha   90.00
_cell.angle_beta   90.00
_cell.angle_gamma   90.00
#
_symmetry.space_group_name_H-M   'P 1'
#
loop_
_entity.id
_entity.type
_entity.pdbx_description
1 polymer ?
#
loop_
_entity_poly.entity_id
_entity_poly.type
_entity_poly.pdbx_seq_one_letter_code
_entity_poly.pdbx_strand_id
1 'polypeptide(L)'
;MKHLHALLLFLAGCTLLIACSKEMSHGPGFPACDYAPYTTNSSFSYIDVNKTQDTISYTLTVGGDTTINGTTYKIVGDDSVFFCSSCKDGIYTQIASIFTFQGYKADSLQLTYLKESVPVGGSWSDTVTVSNGTLTTKAILQHTITQKGVTKAVNGKNYLDVIAVKLDASAIVLNNPVAVGTISTSYYAKGIGLIEADQEDDTIKLVSYVLKP
;
A
#
# COMPACT_ATOMS: atom_id res chain seq x y z
N MET A 1 -40.96 -61.69 -38.97
CA MET A 1 -41.46 -61.49 -37.61
C MET A 1 -40.32 -60.85 -36.82
N LYS A 2 -40.37 -59.52 -36.57
CA LYS A 2 -40.63 -58.89 -35.25
C LYS A 2 -39.44 -59.13 -34.28
N HIS A 3 -38.69 -58.20 -33.69
CA HIS A 3 -38.67 -56.75 -33.47
C HIS A 3 -37.19 -56.37 -33.20
N LEU A 4 -36.61 -55.28 -33.73
CA LEU A 4 -36.51 -53.95 -33.10
C LEU A 4 -36.21 -53.98 -31.58
N HIS A 5 -35.01 -53.57 -31.17
CA HIS A 5 -34.81 -52.43 -30.23
C HIS A 5 -33.32 -52.10 -30.06
N ALA A 6 -33.00 -50.86 -30.42
CA ALA A 6 -31.77 -50.17 -30.10
C ALA A 6 -31.68 -49.91 -28.59
N LEU A 7 -30.47 -49.97 -28.03
CA LEU A 7 -30.14 -49.17 -26.86
C LEU A 7 -28.69 -48.70 -26.97
N LEU A 8 -28.57 -47.43 -27.38
CA LEU A 8 -27.40 -46.59 -27.14
C LEU A 8 -27.09 -46.60 -25.64
N LEU A 9 -25.83 -46.81 -25.27
CA LEU A 9 -25.27 -46.15 -24.09
C LEU A 9 -23.88 -45.59 -24.43
N PHE A 10 -23.94 -44.32 -24.79
CA PHE A 10 -22.82 -43.40 -24.97
C PHE A 10 -22.36 -42.99 -23.57
N LEU A 11 -21.39 -43.71 -23.00
CA LEU A 11 -20.75 -43.28 -21.75
C LEU A 11 -19.46 -42.53 -22.09
N ALA A 12 -19.65 -41.28 -22.51
CA ALA A 12 -18.59 -40.27 -22.53
C ALA A 12 -18.24 -39.95 -21.07
N GLY A 13 -17.24 -40.65 -20.54
CA GLY A 13 -16.65 -40.32 -19.25
C GLY A 13 -15.95 -38.96 -19.36
N CYS A 14 -16.62 -37.91 -18.88
CA CYS A 14 -16.01 -36.62 -18.58
C CYS A 14 -14.79 -36.85 -17.70
N THR A 15 -13.61 -36.80 -18.30
CA THR A 15 -12.36 -36.57 -17.58
C THR A 15 -12.44 -35.19 -16.97
N LEU A 16 -12.81 -35.15 -15.68
CA LEU A 16 -12.67 -33.98 -14.83
C LEU A 16 -11.19 -33.59 -14.82
N LEU A 17 -10.84 -32.62 -15.66
CA LEU A 17 -9.63 -31.82 -15.48
C LEU A 17 -9.84 -31.02 -14.20
N ILE A 18 -9.54 -31.64 -13.06
CA ILE A 18 -9.25 -30.94 -11.83
C ILE A 18 -7.92 -30.25 -12.10
N ALA A 19 -8.00 -29.05 -12.68
CA ALA A 19 -6.94 -28.08 -12.61
C ALA A 19 -6.80 -27.74 -11.12
N CYS A 20 -5.93 -28.49 -10.43
CA CYS A 20 -5.31 -27.97 -9.23
C CYS A 20 -4.65 -26.66 -9.61
N SER A 21 -5.25 -25.53 -9.23
CA SER A 21 -4.48 -24.32 -8.98
C SER A 21 -3.35 -24.75 -8.07
N LYS A 22 -2.14 -24.76 -8.61
CA LYS A 22 -0.94 -25.08 -7.86
C LYS A 22 -0.81 -23.99 -6.81
N GLU A 23 -1.31 -24.26 -5.60
CA GLU A 23 -1.01 -23.42 -4.46
C GLU A 23 0.51 -23.46 -4.29
N MET A 24 1.14 -22.32 -4.54
CA MET A 24 2.55 -22.15 -4.22
C MET A 24 2.63 -22.13 -2.70
N SER A 25 2.87 -23.31 -2.13
CA SER A 25 3.43 -23.48 -0.80
C SER A 25 4.75 -22.69 -0.75
N HIS A 26 4.67 -21.44 -0.31
CA HIS A 26 5.83 -20.65 0.04
C HIS A 26 6.41 -21.27 1.32
N GLY A 27 7.61 -21.84 1.22
CA GLY A 27 8.41 -22.22 2.38
C GLY A 27 8.69 -20.98 3.27
N PRO A 28 9.21 -21.18 4.49
CA PRO A 28 9.53 -20.07 5.38
C PRO A 28 10.70 -19.27 4.82
N GLY A 29 10.37 -18.21 4.10
CA GLY A 29 11.28 -17.29 3.42
C GLY A 29 10.45 -16.34 2.58
N PHE A 30 9.93 -15.28 3.21
CA PHE A 30 9.23 -14.21 2.51
C PHE A 30 10.14 -13.69 1.38
N PRO A 31 9.66 -13.57 0.12
CA PRO A 31 10.25 -12.59 -0.78
C PRO A 31 9.99 -11.24 -0.13
N ALA A 32 11.01 -10.67 0.51
CA ALA A 32 10.89 -9.36 1.15
C ALA A 32 10.64 -8.32 0.06
N CYS A 33 9.70 -7.39 0.29
CA CYS A 33 9.54 -6.16 -0.50
C CYS A 33 8.56 -6.18 -1.69
N ASP A 34 7.64 -7.15 -1.75
CA ASP A 34 6.65 -7.25 -2.83
C ASP A 34 5.51 -6.20 -2.79
N TYR A 35 5.31 -5.50 -1.68
CA TYR A 35 4.26 -4.47 -1.52
C TYR A 35 4.74 -3.06 -1.90
N ALA A 36 5.90 -2.94 -2.53
CA ALA A 36 6.39 -1.71 -3.14
C ALA A 36 7.42 -2.05 -4.23
N PRO A 37 7.03 -2.73 -5.32
CA PRO A 37 7.94 -3.18 -6.37
C PRO A 37 8.36 -2.02 -7.28
N TYR A 38 8.98 -0.99 -6.70
CA TYR A 38 9.39 0.22 -7.39
C TYR A 38 10.67 -0.03 -8.19
N THR A 39 10.51 -0.60 -9.37
CA THR A 39 11.58 -0.73 -10.37
C THR A 39 11.62 0.52 -11.26
N THR A 40 12.82 0.93 -11.66
CA THR A 40 13.03 2.14 -12.47
C THR A 40 12.21 2.10 -13.76
N ASN A 41 11.60 3.24 -14.11
CA ASN A 41 10.64 3.42 -15.21
C ASN A 41 9.28 2.71 -15.04
N SER A 42 9.00 2.14 -13.86
CA SER A 42 7.61 1.81 -13.49
C SER A 42 6.79 3.07 -13.28
N SER A 43 5.48 3.00 -13.49
CA SER A 43 4.56 4.11 -13.26
C SER A 43 3.26 3.67 -12.60
N PHE A 44 2.67 4.59 -11.84
CA PHE A 44 1.43 4.40 -11.11
C PHE A 44 0.56 5.65 -11.27
N SER A 45 -0.61 5.49 -11.89
CA SER A 45 -1.56 6.58 -12.09
C SER A 45 -2.66 6.48 -11.05
N TYR A 46 -2.89 7.58 -10.34
CA TYR A 46 -3.89 7.69 -9.29
C TYR A 46 -4.93 8.75 -9.65
N ILE A 47 -6.10 8.60 -9.05
CA ILE A 47 -7.09 9.65 -8.92
C ILE A 47 -7.25 9.95 -7.44
N ASP A 48 -7.16 11.21 -7.08
CA ASP A 48 -7.51 11.74 -5.78
C ASP A 48 -8.91 12.34 -5.86
N VAL A 49 -9.80 11.88 -4.99
CA VAL A 49 -11.21 12.28 -4.94
C VAL A 49 -11.49 12.92 -3.59
N ASN A 50 -11.78 14.22 -3.59
CA ASN A 50 -12.10 14.92 -2.36
C ASN A 50 -13.57 14.68 -1.93
N LYS A 51 -13.94 15.18 -0.75
CA LYS A 51 -15.33 15.13 -0.22
C LYS A 51 -16.39 15.75 -1.13
N THR A 52 -16.04 16.74 -1.96
CA THR A 52 -16.96 17.38 -2.92
C THR A 52 -17.05 16.64 -4.25
N GLN A 53 -16.38 15.49 -4.37
CA GLN A 53 -16.27 14.67 -5.58
C GLN A 53 -15.49 15.34 -6.72
N ASP A 54 -14.72 16.38 -6.41
CA ASP A 54 -13.72 16.88 -7.35
C ASP A 54 -12.58 15.87 -7.44
N THR A 55 -12.02 15.76 -8.63
CA THR A 55 -11.00 14.76 -8.92
C THR A 55 -9.74 15.39 -9.48
N ILE A 56 -8.59 14.96 -8.94
CA ILE A 56 -7.27 15.29 -9.47
C ILE A 56 -6.62 13.98 -9.88
N SER A 57 -6.16 13.90 -11.13
CA SER A 57 -5.40 12.75 -11.62
C SER A 57 -3.92 13.09 -11.72
N TYR A 58 -3.07 12.16 -11.29
CA TYR A 58 -1.61 12.31 -11.39
C TYR A 58 -0.95 10.95 -11.63
N THR A 59 0.29 10.97 -12.11
CA THR A 59 1.05 9.76 -12.39
C THR A 59 2.44 9.88 -11.79
N LEU A 60 2.76 8.96 -10.89
CA LEU A 60 4.09 8.87 -10.29
C LEU A 60 4.93 7.92 -11.13
N THR A 61 6.17 8.33 -11.41
CA THR A 61 7.16 7.49 -12.09
C THR A 61 8.26 7.13 -11.10
N VAL A 62 8.71 5.88 -11.16
CA VAL A 62 9.87 5.42 -10.40
C VAL A 62 11.13 5.84 -11.17
N GLY A 63 11.89 6.74 -10.58
CA GLY A 63 13.18 7.19 -11.09
C GLY A 63 14.33 6.23 -10.77
N GLY A 64 15.53 6.81 -10.69
CA GLY A 64 16.73 6.12 -10.25
C GLY A 64 16.80 5.96 -8.73
N ASP A 65 17.97 5.51 -8.28
CA ASP A 65 18.27 5.32 -6.88
C ASP A 65 18.87 6.60 -6.27
N THR A 66 18.61 6.82 -4.99
CA THR A 66 19.32 7.79 -4.16
C THR A 66 19.79 7.12 -2.88
N THR A 67 20.82 7.67 -2.24
CA THR A 67 21.31 7.19 -0.94
C THR A 67 21.17 8.29 0.09
N ILE A 68 20.42 8.00 1.15
CA ILE A 68 20.19 8.91 2.28
C ILE A 68 20.61 8.16 3.54
N ASN A 69 21.56 8.72 4.29
CA ASN A 69 22.10 8.14 5.52
C ASN A 69 22.54 6.66 5.37
N GLY A 70 23.16 6.33 4.23
CA GLY A 70 23.64 4.97 3.93
C GLY A 70 22.55 3.97 3.53
N THR A 71 21.29 4.39 3.45
CA THR A 71 20.19 3.56 2.94
C THR A 71 19.87 3.95 1.50
N THR A 72 19.79 2.97 0.61
CA THR A 72 19.39 3.17 -0.78
C THR A 72 17.86 3.22 -0.88
N TYR A 73 17.35 4.24 -1.56
CA TYR A 73 15.94 4.46 -1.83
C TYR A 73 15.70 4.59 -3.33
N LYS A 74 14.51 4.18 -3.77
CA LYS A 74 13.92 4.50 -5.07
C LYS A 74 13.27 5.86 -4.99
N ILE A 75 13.57 6.74 -5.93
CA ILE A 75 12.83 8.01 -6.07
C ILE A 75 11.52 7.69 -6.79
N VAL A 76 10.38 8.07 -6.22
CA VAL A 76 9.06 7.88 -6.79
C VAL A 76 8.34 9.23 -6.77
N GLY A 77 7.92 9.71 -7.93
CA GLY A 77 7.33 11.05 -8.00
C GLY A 77 7.01 11.51 -9.41
N ASP A 78 6.58 12.76 -9.50
CA ASP A 78 6.53 13.57 -10.71
C ASP A 78 7.27 14.90 -10.49
N ASP A 79 7.06 15.88 -11.37
CA ASP A 79 7.70 17.20 -11.27
C ASP A 79 7.21 18.04 -10.06
N SER A 80 6.09 17.67 -9.46
CA SER A 80 5.43 18.40 -8.38
C SER A 80 5.65 17.79 -7.00
N VAL A 81 5.59 16.45 -6.89
CA VAL A 81 5.68 15.72 -5.64
C VAL A 81 6.55 14.48 -5.83
N PHE A 82 7.47 14.24 -4.90
CA PHE A 82 8.23 13.00 -4.86
C PHE A 82 8.43 12.51 -3.42
N PHE A 83 8.68 11.20 -3.31
CA PHE A 83 9.15 10.55 -2.10
C PHE A 83 10.25 9.55 -2.46
N CYS A 84 11.06 9.21 -1.46
CA CYS A 84 12.08 8.18 -1.55
C CYS A 84 11.59 6.94 -0.81
N SER A 85 11.42 5.81 -1.47
CA SER A 85 10.96 4.56 -0.84
C SER A 85 12.05 3.50 -0.82
N SER A 86 12.17 2.79 0.29
CA SER A 86 13.09 1.66 0.46
C SER A 86 12.37 0.54 1.17
N CYS A 87 12.82 -0.69 0.93
CA CYS A 87 12.39 -1.81 1.70
C CYS A 87 13.56 -2.75 1.96
N LYS A 88 13.59 -3.28 3.19
CA LYS A 88 14.56 -4.28 3.63
C LYS A 88 13.85 -5.25 4.57
N ASP A 89 13.95 -6.54 4.29
CA ASP A 89 13.41 -7.61 5.14
C ASP A 89 11.91 -7.44 5.47
N GLY A 90 11.12 -6.92 4.51
CA GLY A 90 9.68 -6.67 4.67
C GLY A 90 9.32 -5.45 5.52
N ILE A 91 10.31 -4.60 5.83
CA ILE A 91 10.13 -3.30 6.49
C ILE A 91 10.26 -2.22 5.42
N TYR A 92 9.18 -1.49 5.19
CA TYR A 92 9.07 -0.46 4.17
C TYR A 92 9.19 0.91 4.80
N THR A 93 10.11 1.69 4.28
CA THR A 93 10.39 3.05 4.75
C THR A 93 10.23 4.04 3.61
N GLN A 94 9.64 5.19 3.89
CA GLN A 94 9.56 6.30 2.96
C GLN A 94 10.12 7.57 3.57
N ILE A 95 10.75 8.40 2.74
CA ILE A 95 11.10 9.78 3.05
C ILE A 95 10.31 10.67 2.10
N ALA A 96 9.36 11.44 2.64
CA ALA A 96 8.58 12.39 1.86
C ALA A 96 9.12 13.81 2.07
N SER A 97 9.16 14.60 1.00
CA SER A 97 9.35 16.05 1.12
C SER A 97 8.05 16.65 1.66
N ILE A 98 8.06 17.05 2.93
CA ILE A 98 7.02 17.85 3.60
C ILE A 98 5.71 17.08 3.85
N PHE A 99 5.48 16.70 5.11
CA PHE A 99 4.14 16.33 5.57
C PHE A 99 3.52 17.53 6.26
N THR A 100 2.35 17.94 5.78
CA THR A 100 1.55 18.99 6.40
C THR A 100 0.24 18.43 6.93
N PHE A 101 -0.06 18.66 8.20
CA PHE A 101 -1.35 18.29 8.78
C PHE A 101 -1.79 19.38 9.76
N GLN A 102 -3.00 19.92 9.56
CA GLN A 102 -3.60 20.95 10.43
C GLN A 102 -2.64 22.13 10.72
N GLY A 103 -1.89 22.58 9.70
CA GLY A 103 -0.94 23.70 9.80
C GLY A 103 0.44 23.36 10.39
N TYR A 104 0.67 22.12 10.85
CA TYR A 104 2.00 21.65 11.25
C TYR A 104 2.74 21.04 10.07
N LYS A 105 4.05 21.30 9.98
CA LYS A 105 4.97 20.76 8.95
C LYS A 105 6.07 19.92 9.59
N ALA A 106 6.47 18.83 8.94
CA ALA A 106 7.67 18.07 9.27
C ALA A 106 8.75 18.25 8.20
N ASP A 107 9.94 18.73 8.59
CA ASP A 107 11.02 19.10 7.67
C ASP A 107 11.81 17.89 7.11
N SER A 108 11.82 16.76 7.83
CA SER A 108 12.31 15.47 7.30
C SER A 108 11.53 14.32 7.92
N LEU A 109 10.62 13.73 7.16
CA LEU A 109 9.76 12.66 7.63
C LEU A 109 10.22 11.33 7.07
N GLN A 110 10.96 10.54 7.86
CA GLN A 110 11.16 9.12 7.57
C GLN A 110 10.05 8.33 8.27
N LEU A 111 9.20 7.65 7.50
CA LEU A 111 8.12 6.81 8.00
C LEU A 111 8.39 5.36 7.69
N THR A 112 8.14 4.49 8.65
CA THR A 112 8.02 3.05 8.43
C THR A 112 6.58 2.74 8.06
N TYR A 113 6.19 2.92 6.80
CA TYR A 113 4.78 2.90 6.42
C TYR A 113 4.15 1.50 6.36
N LEU A 114 4.96 0.43 6.27
CA LEU A 114 4.48 -0.95 6.27
C LEU A 114 5.52 -1.90 6.88
N LYS A 115 5.04 -2.89 7.65
CA LYS A 115 5.83 -4.04 8.12
C LYS A 115 5.08 -5.34 7.82
N GLU A 116 5.58 -6.10 6.86
CA GLU A 116 4.95 -7.33 6.39
C GLU A 116 4.80 -8.41 7.46
N SER A 117 5.74 -8.51 8.40
CA SER A 117 5.71 -9.56 9.43
C SER A 117 4.71 -9.28 10.55
N VAL A 118 4.22 -8.04 10.67
CA VAL A 118 3.27 -7.65 11.72
C VAL A 118 1.92 -8.32 11.45
N PRO A 119 1.31 -8.99 12.46
CA PRO A 119 -0.01 -9.59 12.32
C PRO A 119 -1.12 -8.52 12.35
N VAL A 120 -2.33 -8.89 11.94
CA VAL A 120 -3.52 -8.03 12.09
C VAL A 120 -3.69 -7.64 13.57
N GLY A 121 -3.98 -6.37 13.84
CA GLY A 121 -4.03 -5.77 15.17
C GLY A 121 -2.67 -5.38 15.76
N GLY A 122 -1.57 -5.85 15.15
CA GLY A 122 -0.22 -5.44 15.53
C GLY A 122 0.10 -4.01 15.07
N SER A 123 0.96 -3.34 15.83
CA SER A 123 1.22 -1.91 15.66
C SER A 123 2.68 -1.54 15.91
N TRP A 124 3.11 -0.39 15.38
CA TRP A 124 4.41 0.23 15.64
C TRP A 124 4.31 1.75 15.49
N SER A 125 5.27 2.49 16.03
CA SER A 125 5.22 3.95 16.00
C SER A 125 6.51 4.56 15.48
N ASP A 126 6.37 5.65 14.71
CA ASP A 126 7.45 6.58 14.42
C ASP A 126 7.27 7.85 15.27
N THR A 127 8.37 8.50 15.63
CA THR A 127 8.33 9.81 16.31
C THR A 127 8.99 10.84 15.41
N VAL A 128 8.28 11.93 15.14
CA VAL A 128 8.69 12.93 14.17
C VAL A 128 8.60 14.31 14.79
N THR A 129 9.51 15.20 14.42
CA THR A 129 9.45 16.60 14.87
C THR A 129 8.58 17.39 13.90
N VAL A 130 7.61 18.13 14.44
CA VAL A 130 6.67 18.96 13.70
C VAL A 130 6.72 20.40 14.19
N SER A 131 6.51 21.36 13.29
CA SER A 131 6.50 22.79 13.60
C SER A 131 5.39 23.52 12.86
N ASN A 132 4.75 24.49 13.50
CA ASN A 132 3.82 25.43 12.85
C ASN A 132 4.43 26.83 12.65
N GLY A 133 5.77 26.95 12.76
CA GLY A 133 6.51 28.21 12.67
C GLY A 133 6.62 28.99 13.99
N THR A 134 5.74 28.74 14.97
CA THR A 134 5.80 29.38 16.30
C THR A 134 6.18 28.36 17.38
N LEU A 135 5.66 27.14 17.27
CA LEU A 135 5.90 26.05 18.20
C LEU A 135 6.48 24.86 17.45
N THR A 136 7.55 24.28 17.98
CA THR A 136 8.09 22.98 17.56
C THR A 136 7.76 21.94 18.63
N THR A 137 7.19 20.81 18.22
CA THR A 137 6.90 19.69 19.09
C THR A 137 7.18 18.35 18.41
N LYS A 138 7.04 17.24 19.14
CA LYS A 138 7.08 15.90 18.59
C LYS A 138 5.66 15.42 18.31
N ALA A 139 5.48 14.71 17.20
CA ALA A 139 4.31 13.92 16.91
C ALA A 139 4.67 12.42 16.97
N ILE A 140 3.74 11.63 17.47
CA ILE A 140 3.79 10.17 17.46
C ILE A 140 2.86 9.70 16.36
N LEU A 141 3.38 8.90 15.45
CA LEU A 141 2.68 8.34 14.31
C LEU A 141 2.54 6.84 14.55
N GLN A 142 1.33 6.42 14.91
CA GLN A 142 1.00 5.03 15.23
C GLN A 142 0.44 4.33 14.00
N HIS A 143 1.18 3.33 13.51
CA HIS A 143 0.76 2.45 12.45
C HIS A 143 0.14 1.18 13.03
N THR A 144 -0.96 0.71 12.45
CA THR A 144 -1.63 -0.54 12.85
C THR A 144 -2.07 -1.32 11.61
N ILE A 145 -1.75 -2.62 11.55
CA ILE A 145 -2.29 -3.51 10.50
C ILE A 145 -3.76 -3.78 10.81
N THR A 146 -4.69 -3.28 9.99
CA THR A 146 -6.13 -3.50 10.18
C THR A 146 -6.65 -4.68 9.36
N GLN A 147 -6.00 -5.00 8.24
CA GLN A 147 -6.34 -6.13 7.37
C GLN A 147 -5.08 -6.71 6.75
N LYS A 148 -5.08 -8.01 6.43
CA LYS A 148 -3.96 -8.70 5.79
C LYS A 148 -4.45 -9.89 5.00
N GLY A 149 -3.93 -10.09 3.78
CA GLY A 149 -4.28 -11.21 2.92
C GLY A 149 -5.72 -11.14 2.38
N VAL A 150 -6.30 -9.94 2.32
CA VAL A 150 -7.70 -9.76 1.86
C VAL A 150 -7.75 -9.43 0.37
N THR A 151 -8.92 -9.64 -0.24
CA THR A 151 -9.21 -9.09 -1.57
C THR A 151 -9.88 -7.73 -1.42
N LYS A 152 -9.40 -6.71 -2.15
CA LYS A 152 -10.02 -5.38 -2.17
C LYS A 152 -10.33 -4.96 -3.60
N ALA A 153 -11.55 -4.46 -3.82
CA ALA A 153 -11.94 -3.86 -5.09
C ALA A 153 -11.62 -2.36 -5.08
N VAL A 154 -10.85 -1.90 -6.06
CA VAL A 154 -10.59 -0.46 -6.28
C VAL A 154 -10.80 -0.17 -7.76
N ASN A 155 -11.61 0.85 -8.08
CA ASN A 155 -11.95 1.22 -9.46
C ASN A 155 -12.45 0.04 -10.31
N GLY A 156 -13.24 -0.86 -9.71
CA GLY A 156 -13.81 -2.03 -10.39
C GLY A 156 -12.84 -3.20 -10.63
N LYS A 157 -11.58 -3.08 -10.19
CA LYS A 157 -10.58 -4.15 -10.27
C LYS A 157 -10.35 -4.76 -8.88
N ASN A 158 -10.34 -6.10 -8.81
CA ASN A 158 -9.99 -6.83 -7.60
C ASN A 158 -8.47 -6.97 -7.48
N TYR A 159 -7.96 -6.61 -6.30
CA TYR A 159 -6.57 -6.76 -5.90
C TYR A 159 -6.49 -7.81 -4.80
N LEU A 160 -5.63 -8.80 -4.98
CA LEU A 160 -5.44 -9.90 -4.03
C LEU A 160 -4.32 -9.58 -3.03
N ASP A 161 -4.27 -10.36 -1.95
CA ASP A 161 -3.21 -10.29 -0.93
C ASP A 161 -2.97 -8.89 -0.38
N VAL A 162 -4.03 -8.13 -0.12
CA VAL A 162 -3.94 -6.73 0.34
C VAL A 162 -3.65 -6.64 1.83
N ILE A 163 -2.79 -5.69 2.20
CA ILE A 163 -2.54 -5.26 3.59
C ILE A 163 -3.09 -3.85 3.77
N ALA A 164 -3.91 -3.63 4.80
CA ALA A 164 -4.37 -2.31 5.19
C ALA A 164 -3.61 -1.84 6.43
N VAL A 165 -3.07 -0.62 6.37
CA VAL A 165 -2.34 0.03 7.45
C VAL A 165 -3.07 1.32 7.82
N LYS A 166 -3.55 1.39 9.05
CA LYS A 166 -4.10 2.62 9.64
C LYS A 166 -2.98 3.43 10.26
N LEU A 167 -2.95 4.73 9.99
CA LEU A 167 -2.05 5.70 10.59
C LEU A 167 -2.84 6.66 11.48
N ASP A 168 -2.60 6.60 12.79
CA ASP A 168 -3.10 7.56 13.77
C ASP A 168 -1.98 8.51 14.21
N ALA A 169 -2.30 9.78 14.44
CA ALA A 169 -1.34 10.75 14.93
C ALA A 169 -1.70 11.25 16.34
N SER A 170 -0.67 11.59 17.11
CA SER A 170 -0.77 12.33 18.38
C SER A 170 0.33 13.37 18.47
N ALA A 171 0.04 14.55 18.99
CA ALA A 171 1.03 15.59 19.25
C ALA A 171 1.43 15.56 20.73
N ILE A 172 2.70 15.81 21.05
CA ILE A 172 3.13 15.96 22.44
C ILE A 172 2.91 17.42 22.87
N VAL A 173 2.04 17.65 23.85
CA VAL A 173 1.75 18.98 24.40
C VAL A 173 2.02 18.93 25.91
N LEU A 174 2.95 19.75 26.39
CA LEU A 174 3.36 19.77 27.81
C LEU A 174 3.68 18.36 28.34
N ASN A 175 4.48 17.59 27.58
CA ASN A 175 4.84 16.19 27.84
C ASN A 175 3.68 15.17 27.86
N ASN A 176 2.47 15.55 27.44
CA ASN A 176 1.34 14.63 27.32
C ASN A 176 0.99 14.39 25.84
N PRO A 177 0.75 13.13 25.41
CA PRO A 177 0.24 12.86 24.07
C PRO A 177 -1.23 13.29 23.96
N VAL A 178 -1.52 14.12 22.97
CA VAL A 178 -2.86 14.58 22.61
C VAL A 178 -3.20 13.98 21.26
N ALA A 179 -4.29 13.22 21.20
CA ALA A 179 -4.74 12.59 19.95
C ALA A 179 -5.09 13.67 18.91
N VAL A 180 -4.55 13.48 17.71
CA VAL A 180 -4.84 14.31 16.55
C VAL A 180 -5.92 13.66 15.70
N GLY A 181 -5.91 12.33 15.60
CA GLY A 181 -6.90 11.54 14.87
C GLY A 181 -6.25 10.58 13.89
N THR A 182 -7.09 9.95 13.07
CA THR A 182 -6.64 9.10 11.97
C THR A 182 -6.24 9.98 10.79
N ILE A 183 -4.98 9.84 10.37
CA ILE A 183 -4.44 10.55 9.21
C ILE A 183 -4.83 9.82 7.93
N SER A 184 -4.64 8.50 7.90
CA SER A 184 -5.00 7.71 6.73
C SER A 184 -5.23 6.24 7.07
N THR A 185 -5.93 5.55 6.18
CA THR A 185 -5.88 4.08 6.05
C THR A 185 -5.42 3.75 4.63
N SER A 186 -4.19 3.24 4.52
CA SER A 186 -3.56 2.91 3.25
C SER A 186 -3.64 1.41 2.97
N TYR A 187 -3.97 1.04 1.73
CA TYR A 187 -4.10 -0.34 1.27
C TYR A 187 -3.02 -0.66 0.25
N TYR A 188 -2.23 -1.68 0.52
CA TYR A 188 -1.11 -2.11 -0.32
C TYR A 188 -1.39 -3.51 -0.86
N ALA A 189 -1.39 -3.67 -2.19
CA ALA A 189 -1.52 -4.96 -2.85
C ALA A 189 -0.16 -5.57 -3.17
N LYS A 190 -0.02 -6.88 -2.97
CA LYS A 190 1.20 -7.61 -3.26
C LYS A 190 1.52 -7.55 -4.76
N GLY A 191 2.78 -7.29 -5.09
CA GLY A 191 3.28 -7.15 -6.46
C GLY A 191 2.84 -5.86 -7.16
N ILE A 192 2.25 -4.89 -6.43
CA ILE A 192 1.76 -3.63 -7.02
C ILE A 192 2.15 -2.44 -6.15
N GLY A 193 1.82 -2.46 -4.86
CA GLY A 193 2.00 -1.33 -3.95
C GLY A 193 0.69 -0.66 -3.56
N LEU A 194 0.73 0.65 -3.32
CA LEU A 194 -0.44 1.41 -2.88
C LEU A 194 -1.56 1.31 -3.92
N ILE A 195 -2.74 0.84 -3.50
CA ILE A 195 -3.92 0.75 -4.36
C ILE A 195 -5.01 1.73 -3.95
N GLU A 196 -5.08 2.10 -2.67
CA GLU A 196 -6.02 3.09 -2.14
C GLU A 196 -5.45 3.70 -0.85
N ALA A 197 -5.75 4.97 -0.58
CA ALA A 197 -5.53 5.60 0.70
C ALA A 197 -6.74 6.45 1.06
N ASP A 198 -7.45 6.06 2.11
CA ASP A 198 -8.56 6.82 2.68
C ASP A 198 -7.98 7.84 3.67
N GLN A 199 -8.23 9.13 3.47
CA GLN A 199 -7.84 10.20 4.38
C GLN A 199 -9.10 10.91 4.91
N GLU A 200 -8.92 11.91 5.77
CA GLU A 200 -10.06 12.65 6.32
C GLU A 200 -10.86 13.34 5.22
N ASP A 201 -10.20 14.03 4.29
CA ASP A 201 -10.86 14.91 3.30
C ASP A 201 -10.88 14.36 1.87
N ASP A 202 -10.14 13.29 1.63
CA ASP A 202 -9.85 12.78 0.30
C ASP A 202 -9.61 11.27 0.27
N THR A 203 -9.69 10.69 -0.92
CA THR A 203 -9.39 9.28 -1.15
C THR A 203 -8.61 9.13 -2.44
N ILE A 204 -7.38 8.64 -2.31
CA ILE A 204 -6.51 8.32 -3.43
C ILE A 204 -6.82 6.90 -3.88
N LYS A 205 -7.01 6.68 -5.18
CA LYS A 205 -7.29 5.37 -5.78
C LYS A 205 -6.41 5.11 -6.98
N LEU A 206 -5.85 3.91 -7.07
CA LEU A 206 -5.07 3.47 -8.23
C LEU A 206 -5.99 3.27 -9.43
N VAL A 207 -5.65 3.92 -10.54
CA VAL A 207 -6.35 3.82 -11.83
C VAL A 207 -5.64 2.81 -12.73
N SER A 208 -4.32 2.95 -12.86
CA SER A 208 -3.50 2.09 -13.71
C SER A 208 -2.05 2.05 -13.22
N TYR A 209 -1.30 1.06 -13.68
CA TYR A 209 0.12 0.95 -13.38
C TYR A 209 0.85 0.22 -14.51
N VAL A 210 2.14 0.51 -14.65
CA VAL A 210 3.07 -0.21 -15.51
C VAL A 210 4.26 -0.61 -14.65
N LEU A 211 4.49 -1.91 -14.49
CA LEU A 211 5.68 -2.42 -13.82
C LEU A 211 6.75 -2.79 -14.84
N LYS A 212 7.98 -2.39 -14.55
CA LYS A 212 9.16 -2.81 -15.31
C LYS A 212 9.87 -3.95 -14.58
N PRO A 213 10.45 -4.91 -15.31
CA PRO A 213 11.29 -5.93 -14.71
C PRO A 213 12.56 -5.34 -14.09
#